data_AF-G2PZR1-F1
#
_entry.id   AF-G2PZR1-F1
#
_cell.length_a   1.000
_cell.length_b   1.000
_cell.length_c   1.000
_cell.angle_alpha   90.00
_cell.angle_beta   90.00
_cell.angle_gamma   90.00
#
_symmetry.space_group_name_H-M   'P 1'
#
loop_
_entity.id
_entity.type
_entity.pdbx_description
1 polymer ?
#
loop_
_entity_poly.entity_id
_entity_poly.type
_entity_poly.pdbx_seq_one_letter_code
_entity_poly.pdbx_strand_id
1 'polypeptide(L)'
;MAGTGKSTIALTIAREYSDKKRLGASFFSRGGGDLASTRKFAATVAVQLAETSPELCRHIADAAASSRRIHGLGLYDQWEKLVLQPLAQLDREALPHPLVVVVDALDECDNNDDVSLLIRCLAAAVTVEHVNLKVFVTTHL
;
A
#
# COMPACT_ATOMS: atom_id res chain seq x y z
N MET A 1 7.79 3.49 -22.49
CA MET A 1 6.86 3.46 -23.68
C MET A 1 5.41 3.40 -23.20
N ALA A 2 4.59 4.42 -23.52
CA ALA A 2 3.15 4.41 -23.21
C ALA A 2 2.39 3.42 -24.12
N GLY A 3 1.32 2.81 -23.60
CA GLY A 3 0.45 1.91 -24.40
C GLY A 3 0.88 0.45 -24.51
N THR A 4 1.91 -0.01 -23.77
CA THR A 4 2.37 -1.41 -23.81
C THR A 4 1.58 -2.36 -22.90
N GLY A 5 0.42 -1.93 -22.40
CA GLY A 5 -0.46 -2.77 -21.57
C GLY A 5 -0.03 -2.97 -20.10
N LYS A 6 0.98 -2.25 -19.59
CA LYS A 6 1.44 -2.36 -18.19
C LYS A 6 0.32 -2.10 -17.17
N SER A 7 -0.42 -1.00 -17.34
CA SER A 7 -1.60 -0.70 -16.52
C SER A 7 -2.71 -1.73 -16.68
N THR A 8 -2.87 -2.32 -17.87
CA THR A 8 -3.80 -3.43 -18.09
C THR A 8 -3.39 -4.66 -17.28
N ILE A 9 -2.10 -5.00 -17.24
CA ILE A 9 -1.57 -6.10 -16.43
C ILE A 9 -1.74 -5.79 -14.94
N ALA A 10 -1.39 -4.59 -14.48
CA ALA A 10 -1.56 -4.18 -13.07
C ALA A 10 -3.03 -4.30 -12.63
N LEU A 11 -3.96 -3.79 -13.45
CA LEU A 11 -5.40 -3.91 -13.20
C LEU A 11 -5.87 -5.36 -13.21
N THR A 12 -5.33 -6.19 -14.11
CA THR A 12 -5.67 -7.61 -14.19
C THR A 12 -5.23 -8.35 -12.93
N ILE A 13 -4.00 -8.13 -12.48
CA ILE A 13 -3.47 -8.69 -11.23
C ILE A 13 -4.32 -8.22 -10.04
N ALA A 14 -4.63 -6.92 -9.96
CA ALA A 14 -5.45 -6.39 -8.88
C ALA A 14 -6.83 -7.08 -8.81
N ARG A 15 -7.51 -7.22 -9.96
CA ARG A 15 -8.81 -7.91 -10.05
C ARG A 15 -8.71 -9.38 -9.67
N GLU A 16 -7.76 -10.10 -10.24
CA GLU A 16 -7.58 -11.53 -9.97
C GLU A 16 -7.33 -11.80 -8.48
N TYR A 17 -6.49 -11.00 -7.83
CA TYR A 17 -6.21 -11.16 -6.40
C TYR A 17 -7.34 -10.63 -5.51
N SER A 18 -8.14 -9.66 -5.98
CA SER A 18 -9.36 -9.23 -5.30
C SER A 18 -10.38 -10.38 -5.26
N ASP A 19 -10.62 -11.04 -6.39
CA ASP A 19 -11.55 -12.18 -6.49
C ASP A 19 -11.12 -13.36 -5.59
N LYS A 20 -9.80 -13.53 -5.42
CA LYS A 20 -9.21 -14.52 -4.52
C LYS A 20 -9.20 -14.09 -3.04
N LYS A 21 -9.69 -12.90 -2.69
CA LYS A 21 -9.61 -12.28 -1.35
C LYS A 21 -8.18 -12.19 -0.82
N ARG A 22 -7.25 -11.85 -1.72
CA ARG A 22 -5.80 -11.78 -1.48
C ARG A 22 -5.18 -10.47 -1.95
N LEU A 23 -5.98 -9.53 -2.47
CA LEU A 23 -5.54 -8.17 -2.71
C LEU A 23 -5.47 -7.46 -1.36
N GLY A 24 -4.26 -7.05 -0.97
CA GLY A 24 -4.04 -6.22 0.21
C GLY A 24 -4.33 -4.76 -0.06
N ALA A 25 -3.83 -4.26 -1.19
CA ALA A 25 -4.11 -2.90 -1.65
C ALA A 25 -3.86 -2.78 -3.15
N SER A 26 -4.50 -1.80 -3.77
CA SER A 26 -4.17 -1.32 -5.11
C SER A 26 -4.15 0.20 -5.16
N PHE A 27 -3.10 0.75 -5.75
CA PHE A 27 -2.90 2.18 -5.92
C PHE A 27 -2.49 2.44 -7.37
N PHE A 28 -3.29 3.21 -8.09
CA PHE A 28 -3.03 3.57 -9.47
C PHE A 28 -2.73 5.07 -9.49
N SER A 29 -1.46 5.43 -9.73
CA SER A 29 -1.15 6.82 -10.00
C SER A 29 -1.89 7.23 -11.27
N ARG A 30 -2.54 8.39 -11.21
CA ARG A 30 -3.24 8.97 -12.36
C ARG A 30 -2.55 10.29 -12.62
N GLY A 31 -1.76 10.36 -13.69
CA GLY A 31 -1.02 11.55 -14.09
C GLY A 31 -1.86 12.82 -13.94
N GLY A 32 -1.27 13.84 -13.34
CA GLY A 32 -2.00 15.05 -12.97
C GLY A 32 -1.39 15.91 -11.86
N GLY A 33 -0.14 15.63 -11.43
CA GLY A 33 0.57 16.51 -10.50
C GLY A 33 -0.03 16.56 -9.10
N ASP A 34 -0.73 15.51 -8.67
CA ASP A 34 -1.41 15.54 -7.38
C ASP A 34 -0.47 15.03 -6.28
N LEU A 35 0.23 15.93 -5.59
CA LEU A 35 0.90 15.66 -4.31
C LEU A 35 -0.08 15.00 -3.31
N ALA A 36 -1.40 15.13 -3.51
CA ALA A 36 -2.37 14.40 -2.71
C ALA A 36 -2.33 12.88 -2.94
N SER A 37 -1.80 12.38 -4.07
CA SER A 37 -1.62 10.95 -4.32
C SER A 37 -0.61 10.33 -3.35
N THR A 38 0.59 10.90 -3.22
CA THR A 38 1.62 10.49 -2.25
C THR A 38 1.16 10.73 -0.81
N ARG A 39 0.53 11.88 -0.52
CA ARG A 39 -0.01 12.16 0.84
C ARG A 39 -1.12 11.21 1.26
N LYS A 40 -1.90 10.68 0.32
CA LYS A 40 -2.96 9.71 0.59
C LYS A 40 -2.46 8.28 0.56
N PHE A 41 -1.26 8.00 0.02
CA PHE A 41 -0.78 6.64 -0.21
C PHE A 41 -0.87 5.75 1.03
N ALA A 42 -0.29 6.18 2.16
CA ALA A 42 -0.33 5.42 3.41
C ALA A 42 -1.76 5.20 3.91
N ALA A 43 -2.59 6.25 3.91
CA ALA A 43 -3.98 6.14 4.34
C ALA A 43 -4.81 5.22 3.43
N THR A 44 -4.65 5.33 2.11
CA THR A 44 -5.34 4.50 1.12
C THR A 44 -4.96 3.03 1.28
N VAL A 45 -3.67 2.73 1.39
CA VAL A 45 -3.20 1.36 1.59
C VAL A 45 -3.69 0.81 2.93
N ALA A 46 -3.65 1.61 4.01
CA ALA A 46 -4.13 1.18 5.32
C ALA A 46 -5.64 0.86 5.31
N VAL A 47 -6.46 1.71 4.70
CA VAL A 47 -7.91 1.45 4.58
C VAL A 47 -8.18 0.17 3.79
N GLN A 48 -7.49 -0.03 2.67
CA GLN A 48 -7.67 -1.25 1.87
C GLN A 48 -7.17 -2.50 2.61
N LEU A 49 -6.07 -2.40 3.35
CA LEU A 49 -5.58 -3.49 4.21
C LEU A 49 -6.57 -3.84 5.32
N ALA A 50 -7.23 -2.84 5.92
CA ALA A 50 -8.26 -3.06 6.93
C ALA A 50 -9.44 -3.89 6.39
N GLU A 51 -9.72 -3.85 5.08
CA GLU A 51 -10.78 -4.65 4.45
C GLU A 51 -10.40 -6.14 4.33
N THR A 52 -9.12 -6.50 4.50
CA THR A 52 -8.65 -7.88 4.30
C THR A 52 -8.89 -8.80 5.50
N SER A 53 -8.93 -8.24 6.71
CA SER A 53 -9.08 -9.00 7.96
C SER A 53 -9.67 -8.13 9.07
N PRO A 54 -10.64 -8.64 9.85
CA PRO A 54 -11.17 -7.93 11.02
C PRO A 54 -10.10 -7.56 12.06
N GLU A 55 -9.08 -8.40 12.21
CA GLU A 55 -7.98 -8.17 13.15
C GLU A 55 -7.12 -6.98 12.68
N LEU A 56 -6.74 -6.98 11.40
CA LEU A 56 -5.98 -5.88 10.80
C LEU A 56 -6.78 -4.58 10.81
N CYS A 57 -8.09 -4.64 10.56
CA CYS A 57 -9.00 -3.51 10.70
C CYS A 57 -8.93 -2.89 12.10
N ARG A 58 -8.99 -3.72 13.15
CA ARG A 58 -8.89 -3.27 14.54
C ARG A 58 -7.55 -2.59 14.80
N HIS A 59 -6.43 -3.22 14.43
CA HIS A 59 -5.10 -2.64 14.65
C HIS A 59 -4.91 -1.30 13.94
N ILE A 60 -5.39 -1.17 12.70
CA ILE A 60 -5.32 0.07 11.93
C ILE A 60 -6.23 1.14 12.55
N ALA A 61 -7.45 0.78 12.97
CA ALA A 61 -8.37 1.69 13.63
C ALA A 61 -7.81 2.21 14.97
N ASP A 62 -7.20 1.34 15.77
CA ASP A 62 -6.56 1.69 17.04
C ASP A 62 -5.37 2.65 16.81
N ALA A 63 -4.53 2.36 15.81
CA ALA A 63 -3.44 3.24 15.40
C ALA A 63 -3.96 4.61 14.93
N ALA A 64 -5.05 4.62 14.15
CA ALA A 64 -5.69 5.85 13.68
C ALA A 64 -6.25 6.69 14.84
N ALA A 65 -6.93 6.05 15.79
CA ALA A 65 -7.55 6.72 16.93
C ALA A 65 -6.52 7.27 17.93
N SER A 66 -5.39 6.58 18.11
CA SER A 66 -4.36 6.96 19.08
C SER A 66 -3.55 8.20 18.67
N SER A 67 -3.55 8.58 17.39
CA SER A 67 -2.68 9.65 16.88
C SER A 67 -3.47 10.82 16.29
N ARG A 68 -3.68 11.85 17.12
CA ARG A 68 -4.41 13.10 16.80
C ARG A 68 -3.83 13.92 15.63
N ARG A 69 -2.64 13.58 15.12
CA ARG A 69 -1.94 14.34 14.08
C ARG A 69 -1.45 13.49 12.90
N ILE A 70 -2.04 12.32 12.66
CA ILE A 70 -1.61 11.43 11.55
C ILE A 70 -1.50 12.17 10.22
N HIS A 71 -2.50 12.97 9.86
CA HIS A 71 -2.50 13.72 8.60
C HIS A 71 -1.39 14.78 8.50
N GLY A 72 -0.76 15.17 9.61
CA GLY A 72 0.36 16.11 9.65
C GLY A 72 1.74 15.45 9.66
N LEU A 73 1.81 14.12 9.69
CA LEU A 73 3.07 13.38 9.66
C LEU A 73 3.61 13.25 8.23
N GLY A 74 4.92 13.02 8.09
CA GLY A 74 5.52 12.65 6.81
C GLY A 74 4.99 11.29 6.32
N LEU A 75 5.11 11.02 5.01
CA LEU A 75 4.59 9.78 4.43
C LEU A 75 5.12 8.52 5.14
N TYR A 76 6.42 8.44 5.40
CA TYR A 76 7.00 7.26 6.05
C TYR A 76 6.49 7.09 7.48
N ASP A 77 6.34 8.17 8.24
CA ASP A 77 5.80 8.12 9.61
C ASP A 77 4.30 7.71 9.62
N GLN A 78 3.53 8.16 8.61
CA GLN A 78 2.15 7.68 8.42
C GLN A 78 2.15 6.19 8.07
N TRP A 79 3.03 5.76 7.18
CA TRP A 79 3.17 4.36 6.75
C TRP A 79 3.57 3.45 7.91
N GLU A 80 4.54 3.85 8.72
CA GLU A 80 4.97 3.09 9.88
C GLU A 80 3.79 2.86 10.84
N LYS A 81 3.06 3.92 11.19
CA LYS A 81 1.95 3.84 12.14
C LYS A 81 0.72 3.13 11.62
N LEU A 82 0.36 3.34 10.35
CA LEU A 82 -0.89 2.83 9.77
C LEU A 82 -0.73 1.49 9.05
N VAL A 83 0.49 1.11 8.68
CA VAL A 83 0.75 -0.10 7.90
C VAL A 83 1.73 -1.02 8.60
N LEU A 84 2.96 -0.57 8.88
CA LEU A 84 3.99 -1.47 9.41
C LEU A 84 3.65 -1.98 10.81
N GLN A 85 3.28 -1.08 11.73
CA GLN A 85 2.94 -1.45 13.11
C GLN A 85 1.69 -2.35 13.17
N PRO A 86 0.57 -2.05 12.47
CA PRO A 86 -0.56 -2.95 12.43
C PRO A 86 -0.25 -4.32 11.83
N LEU A 87 0.55 -4.40 10.76
CA LEU A 87 0.95 -5.68 10.18
C LEU A 87 1.83 -6.49 11.13
N ALA A 88 2.75 -5.83 11.86
CA ALA A 88 3.64 -6.49 12.82
C ALA A 88 2.91 -6.97 14.10
N GLN A 89 1.70 -6.49 14.35
CA GLN A 89 0.87 -6.92 15.47
C GLN A 89 0.01 -8.15 15.14
N LEU A 90 -0.07 -8.56 13.87
CA LEU A 90 -0.83 -9.73 13.47
C LEU A 90 -0.16 -11.01 13.93
N ASP A 91 -0.99 -11.95 14.38
CA ASP A 91 -0.54 -13.32 14.60
C ASP A 91 -0.09 -13.98 13.28
N ARG A 92 0.90 -14.86 13.35
CA ARG A 92 1.47 -15.55 12.18
C ARG A 92 0.45 -16.32 11.35
N GLU A 93 -0.63 -16.75 11.98
CA GLU A 93 -1.69 -17.54 11.36
C GLU A 93 -2.89 -16.67 10.91
N ALA A 94 -2.90 -15.37 11.26
CA ALA A 94 -4.00 -14.47 10.95
C ALA A 94 -4.20 -14.28 9.43
N LEU A 95 -3.11 -14.37 8.65
CA LEU A 95 -3.12 -14.27 7.20
C LEU A 95 -2.47 -15.52 6.56
N PRO A 96 -3.24 -16.60 6.34
CA PRO A 96 -2.69 -17.87 5.85
C PRO A 96 -2.23 -17.84 4.39
N HIS A 97 -2.60 -16.81 3.64
CA HIS A 97 -2.24 -16.65 2.24
C HIS A 97 -1.52 -15.32 2.01
N PRO A 98 -0.59 -15.25 1.03
CA PRO A 98 0.07 -14.00 0.70
C PRO A 98 -0.92 -12.94 0.24
N LEU A 99 -0.78 -11.73 0.77
CA LEU A 99 -1.45 -10.52 0.31
C LEU A 99 -0.63 -9.84 -0.79
N VAL A 100 -1.30 -9.31 -1.80
CA VAL A 100 -0.67 -8.59 -2.91
C VAL A 100 -1.00 -7.10 -2.83
N VAL A 101 0.02 -6.26 -2.90
CA VAL A 101 -0.10 -4.81 -3.08
C VAL A 101 0.28 -4.48 -4.52
N VAL A 102 -0.61 -3.82 -5.24
CA VAL A 102 -0.39 -3.40 -6.63
C VAL A 102 -0.21 -1.89 -6.68
N VAL A 103 0.89 -1.43 -7.28
CA VAL A 103 1.16 -0.01 -7.52
C VAL A 103 1.41 0.21 -9.01
N ASP A 104 0.54 0.95 -9.68
CA ASP A 104 0.68 1.25 -11.11
C ASP A 104 1.17 2.68 -11.32
N ALA A 105 2.03 2.86 -12.33
CA ALA A 105 2.56 4.15 -12.76
C ALA A 105 3.30 4.91 -11.65
N LEU A 106 4.17 4.20 -10.91
CA LEU A 106 4.88 4.77 -9.76
C LEU A 106 5.70 6.01 -10.13
N ASP A 107 6.24 6.06 -11.34
CA ASP A 107 7.03 7.15 -11.89
C ASP A 107 6.20 8.40 -12.28
N GLU A 108 4.87 8.35 -12.21
CA GLU A 108 4.01 9.54 -12.36
C GLU A 108 3.92 10.39 -11.07
N CYS A 109 4.66 10.03 -10.01
CA CYS A 109 4.78 10.87 -8.81
C CYS A 109 5.55 12.17 -9.11
N ASP A 110 5.25 13.22 -8.35
CA ASP A 110 5.69 14.60 -8.66
C ASP A 110 7.21 14.81 -8.70
N ASN A 111 7.98 14.00 -7.96
CA ASN A 111 9.44 14.07 -7.95
C ASN A 111 10.09 12.72 -7.57
N ASN A 112 11.39 12.61 -7.81
CA ASN A 112 12.17 11.39 -7.52
C ASN A 112 12.27 11.07 -6.02
N ASP A 113 12.16 12.06 -5.14
CA ASP A 113 12.21 11.85 -3.68
C ASP A 113 10.92 11.14 -3.21
N ASP A 114 9.76 11.49 -3.76
CA ASP A 114 8.49 10.84 -3.51
C ASP A 114 8.47 9.40 -4.01
N VAL A 115 8.99 9.15 -5.23
CA VAL A 115 9.18 7.79 -5.75
C VAL A 115 10.07 6.98 -4.81
N SER A 116 11.20 7.55 -4.38
CA SER A 116 12.13 6.89 -3.46
C SER A 116 11.47 6.58 -2.11
N LEU A 117 10.64 7.48 -1.60
CA LEU A 117 9.92 7.32 -0.35
C LEU A 117 8.84 6.23 -0.43
N LEU A 118 8.10 6.17 -1.53
CA LEU A 118 7.12 5.12 -1.81
C LEU A 118 7.78 3.75 -1.92
N ILE A 119 8.92 3.65 -2.62
CA ILE A 119 9.71 2.41 -2.70
C ILE A 119 10.17 1.99 -1.31
N ARG A 120 10.65 2.92 -0.47
CA ARG A 120 11.04 2.63 0.91
C ARG A 120 9.87 2.11 1.75
N CYS A 121 8.69 2.71 1.63
CA CYS A 121 7.48 2.25 2.30
C CYS A 121 7.13 0.81 1.88
N LEU A 122 7.05 0.56 0.57
CA LEU A 122 6.74 -0.77 0.02
C LEU A 122 7.78 -1.82 0.42
N ALA A 123 9.07 -1.47 0.36
CA ALA A 123 10.18 -2.33 0.77
C ALA A 123 10.12 -2.66 2.27
N ALA A 124 9.80 -1.70 3.12
CA ALA A 124 9.63 -1.95 4.55
C ALA A 124 8.46 -2.92 4.82
N ALA A 125 7.34 -2.79 4.09
CA ALA A 125 6.18 -3.65 4.30
C ALA A 125 6.43 -5.11 3.91
N VAL A 126 7.26 -5.40 2.90
CA VAL A 126 7.62 -6.79 2.55
C VAL A 126 8.58 -7.43 3.56
N THR A 127 9.17 -6.66 4.47
CA THR A 127 10.08 -7.17 5.52
C THR A 127 9.38 -7.43 6.85
N VAL A 128 8.09 -7.08 6.98
CA VAL A 128 7.34 -7.34 8.22
C VAL A 128 7.26 -8.84 8.45
N GLU A 129 7.81 -9.28 9.58
CA GLU A 129 7.75 -10.68 9.99
C GLU A 129 6.29 -11.11 10.18
N HIS A 130 6.00 -12.40 10.00
CA HIS A 130 4.66 -12.98 10.16
C HIS A 130 3.62 -12.67 9.08
N VAL A 131 3.84 -11.67 8.22
CA VAL A 131 2.96 -11.36 7.07
C VAL A 131 3.68 -11.64 5.75
N ASN A 132 3.06 -12.44 4.88
CA ASN A 132 3.58 -12.66 3.53
C ASN A 132 3.02 -11.62 2.55
N LEU A 133 3.57 -10.42 2.57
CA LEU A 133 3.19 -9.35 1.64
C LEU A 133 4.03 -9.41 0.37
N LYS A 134 3.37 -9.33 -0.80
CA LYS A 134 4.00 -9.24 -2.12
C LYS A 134 3.64 -7.92 -2.76
N VAL A 135 4.59 -7.29 -3.45
CA VAL A 135 4.36 -6.02 -4.13
C VAL A 135 4.60 -6.20 -5.63
N PHE A 136 3.65 -5.70 -6.44
CA PHE A 136 3.80 -5.56 -7.88
C PHE A 136 3.79 -4.08 -8.23
N VAL A 137 4.84 -3.61 -8.92
CA VAL A 137 5.01 -2.21 -9.29
C VAL A 137 5.19 -2.09 -10.80
N THR A 138 4.57 -1.09 -11.42
CA THR A 138 4.87 -0.70 -12.80
C THR A 138 5.41 0.74 -12.85
N THR A 139 6.17 1.01 -13.90
CA THR A 139 6.60 2.37 -14.32
C THR A 139 6.28 2.55 -15.80
N HIS A 140 6.12 3.77 -16.30
CA HIS A 140 5.79 4.11 -17.70
C HIS A 140 7.01 4.42 -18.57
N LEU A 141 8.12 4.84 -17.95
CA LEU A 141 9.43 5.06 -18.59
C LEU A 141 9.86 3.85 -19.44
#